data_AF-A0A382F9Y5-F1
#
_entry.id   AF-A0A382F9Y5-F1
#
_cell.length_a   1.000
_cell.length_b   1.000
_cell.length_c   1.000
_cell.angle_alpha   90.00
_cell.angle_beta   90.00
_cell.angle_gamma   90.00
#
_symmetry.space_group_name_H-M   'P 1'
#
loop_
_entity.id
_entity.type
_entity.pdbx_description
1 polymer ?
#
loop_
_entity_poly.entity_id
_entity_poly.type
_entity_poly.pdbx_seq_one_letter_code
_entity_poly.pdbx_strand_id
1 'polypeptide(L)' 'MKKQVAVIGIGRFGRSVASALYNLGHDVLAIDKIEERVQDMLGKVTYPVSGDATNELTLKEL' A
#
# COMPACT_ATOMS: atom_id res chain seq x y z
N MET A 1 -1.13 13.57 14.56
CA MET A 1 -2.40 12.81 14.46
C MET A 1 -2.20 11.63 13.52
N LYS A 2 -2.52 10.41 13.97
CA LYS A 2 -2.43 9.20 13.13
C LYS A 2 -3.54 9.21 12.08
N LYS A 3 -3.22 8.80 10.84
CA LYS A 3 -4.17 8.71 9.72
C LYS A 3 -4.07 7.32 9.08
N GLN A 4 -5.14 6.92 8.41
CA GLN A 4 -5.16 5.77 7.51
C GLN A 4 -5.03 6.29 6.07
N VAL A 5 -4.08 5.73 5.32
CA VAL A 5 -3.80 6.15 3.93
C VAL A 5 -3.68 4.93 3.04
N ALA A 6 -4.41 4.94 1.92
CA ALA A 6 -4.23 3.97 0.85
C ALA A 6 -3.26 4.53 -0.19
N VAL A 7 -2.24 3.75 -0.56
CA VAL A 7 -1.32 4.02 -1.65
C VAL A 7 -1.56 2.98 -2.74
N ILE A 8 -2.12 3.42 -3.86
CA ILE A 8 -2.44 2.58 -5.00
C ILE A 8 -1.30 2.68 -6.03
N GLY A 9 -0.66 1.55 -6.30
CA GLY A 9 0.52 1.42 -7.16
C GLY A 9 1.83 1.59 -6.39
N ILE A 10 2.61 0.51 -6.29
CA ILE A 10 3.85 0.40 -5.52
C ILE A 10 5.06 0.30 -6.45
N GLY A 11 5.06 1.13 -7.49
CA GLY A 11 6.25 1.40 -8.30
C GLY A 11 7.27 2.26 -7.56
N ARG A 12 8.19 2.88 -8.31
CA ARG A 12 9.27 3.72 -7.75
C ARG A 12 8.77 4.81 -6.78
N PHE A 13 7.71 5.53 -7.17
CA PHE A 13 7.17 6.63 -6.38
C PHE A 13 6.32 6.14 -5.19
N GLY A 14 5.32 5.30 -5.47
CA GLY A 14 4.39 4.83 -4.45
C GLY A 14 5.07 4.09 -3.30
N ARG A 15 6.13 3.32 -3.59
CA ARG A 15 6.96 2.69 -2.55
C ARG A 15 7.59 3.71 -1.59
N SER A 16 8.20 4.77 -2.13
CA SER A 16 8.82 5.82 -1.31
C SER A 16 7.78 6.54 -0.45
N VAL A 17 6.61 6.84 -1.02
CA VAL A 17 5.52 7.53 -0.31
C VAL A 17 4.94 6.64 0.79
N ALA A 18 4.63 5.38 0.48
CA ALA A 18 4.07 4.43 1.43
C ALA A 18 4.98 4.23 2.64
N SER A 19 6.28 3.99 2.42
CA SER A 19 7.25 3.85 3.52
C SER A 19 7.43 5.13 4.32
N ALA A 20 7.44 6.31 3.67
CA ALA A 20 7.55 7.58 4.40
C ALA A 20 6.34 7.81 5.32
N LEU A 21 5.12 7.56 4.82
CA LEU A 21 3.90 7.69 5.64
C LEU A 21 3.87 6.70 6.80
N TYR A 22 4.29 5.46 6.57
CA TYR A 22 4.41 4.45 7.60
C TYR A 22 5.42 4.87 8.69
N ASN A 23 6.59 5.36 8.29
CA ASN A 23 7.63 5.85 9.22
C ASN A 23 7.19 7.09 10.02
N LEU A 24 6.26 7.89 9.47
CA LEU A 24 5.61 9.00 10.19
C LEU A 24 4.53 8.52 11.18
N GLY A 25 4.33 7.20 11.30
CA GLY A 25 3.40 6.57 12.24
C GLY A 25 1.97 6.45 11.72
N HIS A 26 1.75 6.56 10.41
CA HIS A 26 0.43 6.35 9.79
C HIS A 26 0.19 4.87 9.48
N ASP A 27 -1.08 4.48 9.45
CA ASP A 27 -1.47 3.17 8.95
C ASP A 27 -1.58 3.22 7.43
N VAL A 28 -0.78 2.40 6.75
CA VAL A 28 -0.65 2.45 5.30
C VAL A 28 -1.11 1.13 4.68
N LEU A 29 -2.13 1.21 3.83
CA LEU A 29 -2.52 0.16 2.90
C LEU A 29 -1.78 0.40 1.58
N ALA A 30 -0.94 -0.55 1.17
CA ALA A 30 -0.20 -0.50 -0.09
C ALA A 30 -0.72 -1.59 -1.02
N ILE A 31 -1.28 -1.20 -2.16
CA ILE A 31 -1.85 -2.14 -3.15
C ILE A 31 -1.15 -2.02 -4.50
N ASP A 32 -0.72 -3.13 -5.06
CA ASP A 32 -0.25 -3.24 -6.45
C ASP A 32 -0.69 -4.59 -7.03
N LYS A 33 -0.82 -4.68 -8.34
CA LYS A 33 -1.13 -5.93 -9.05
C LYS A 33 0.09 -6.84 -9.20
N ILE A 34 1.30 -6.30 -9.04
CA ILE A 34 2.55 -7.05 -9.14
C ILE A 34 2.93 -7.52 -7.74
N GLU A 35 2.75 -8.82 -7.49
CA GLU A 35 2.94 -9.43 -6.17
C GLU A 35 4.34 -9.21 -5.58
N GLU A 36 5.39 -9.31 -6.40
CA GLU A 36 6.77 -9.05 -5.98
C GLU A 36 6.92 -7.66 -5.34
N ARG A 37 6.24 -6.65 -5.90
CA ARG A 37 6.31 -5.29 -5.38
C ARG A 37 5.62 -5.16 -4.02
N VAL A 38 4.60 -5.97 -3.78
CA VAL A 38 3.85 -6.01 -2.52
C VAL A 38 4.68 -6.74 -1.45
N GLN A 39 5.29 -7.87 -1.80
CA GLN A 39 6.15 -8.63 -0.89
C GLN A 39 7.32 -7.80 -0.36
N ASP A 40 7.94 -6.99 -1.21
CA ASP A 40 8.99 -6.06 -0.78
C ASP A 40 8.55 -4.99 0.25
N MET A 41 7.23 -4.75 0.38
CA MET A 41 6.68 -3.81 1.35
C MET A 41 6.39 -4.45 2.71
N LEU A 42 6.57 -5.76 2.87
CA LEU A 42 6.44 -6.42 4.17
C LEU A 42 7.33 -5.73 5.22
N GLY A 43 6.72 -5.33 6.34
CA GLY A 43 7.40 -4.59 7.40
C GLY A 43 7.71 -3.12 7.10
N LYS A 44 7.29 -2.59 5.94
CA LYS A 44 7.47 -1.18 5.53
C LYS A 44 6.15 -0.42 5.38
N VAL A 45 5.02 -1.10 5.59
CA VAL A 45 3.65 -0.61 5.60
C VAL A 45 2.82 -1.46 6.57
N THR A 46 1.60 -1.02 6.87
CA THR A 46 0.69 -1.75 7.77
C THR A 46 -0.01 -2.90 7.05
N TYR A 47 -0.49 -2.66 5.83
CA TYR A 47 -1.26 -3.62 5.05
C TYR A 47 -0.72 -3.71 3.62
N PRO A 48 0.19 -4.64 3.32
CA PRO A 48 0.60 -4.92 1.95
C PRO A 48 -0.42 -5.89 1.31
N VAL A 49 -1.05 -5.48 0.20
CA VAL A 49 -2.08 -6.25 -0.49
C VAL A 49 -1.78 -6.36 -1.98
N SER A 50 -1.93 -7.56 -2.54
CA SER A 50 -1.89 -7.77 -3.98
C SER A 50 -3.30 -7.66 -4.56
N GLY A 51 -3.50 -6.79 -5.56
CA GLY A 51 -4.81 -6.61 -6.16
C GLY A 51 -4.86 -5.55 -7.25
N ASP A 52 -5.88 -5.63 -8.11
CA ASP A 52 -6.18 -4.63 -9.12
C ASP A 52 -7.09 -3.54 -8.54
N ALA A 53 -6.51 -2.39 -8.21
CA ALA A 53 -7.24 -1.25 -7.67
C ALA A 53 -8.17 -0.56 -8.69
N THR A 54 -8.18 -0.96 -9.96
CA THR A 54 -9.18 -0.51 -10.94
C THR A 54 -10.46 -1.35 -10.89
N ASN A 55 -10.42 -2.51 -10.24
CA ASN A 55 -11.59 -3.33 -9.95
C ASN A 55 -12.25 -2.87 -8.65
N GLU A 56 -13.47 -2.36 -8.74
CA GLU A 56 -14.24 -1.90 -7.59
C GLU A 56 -14.46 -3.00 -6.54
N LEU A 57 -14.64 -4.25 -6.97
CA LEU A 57 -14.83 -5.38 -6.04
C LEU A 57 -13.57 -5.59 -5.18
N THR A 58 -12.39 -5.48 -5.77
CA THR A 58 -11.12 -5.57 -5.04
C THR A 58 -11.05 -4.51 -3.96
N LEU A 59 -11.45 -3.26 -4.24
CA LEU A 59 -11.44 -2.20 -3.24
C LEU A 59 -12.49 -2.37 -2.13
N LYS A 60 -13.62 -3.02 -2.43
CA LYS A 60 -14.67 -3.29 -1.43
C LYS A 60 -14.29 -4.37 -0.40
N GLU A 61 -13.28 -5.17 -0.70
CA GLU A 61 -12.80 -6.27 0.16
C GLU A 61 -11.67 -5.83 1.12
N LEU A 62 -11.22 -4.57 1.06
CA LEU A 62 -10.10 -4.02 1.85
C LEU A 62 -10.59 -3.15 3.01
#